data_AF-A0A5C5VGZ4-F1
#
_entry.id   AF-A0A5C5VGZ4-F1
#
_cell.length_a   1.000
_cell.length_b   1.000
_cell.length_c   1.000
_cell.angle_alpha   90.00
_cell.angle_beta   90.00
_cell.angle_gamma   90.00
#
_symmetry.space_group_name_H-M   'P 1'
#
loop_
_entity.id
_entity.type
_entity.pdbx_description
1 polymer ?
#
loop_
_entity_poly.entity_id
_entity_poly.type
_entity_poly.pdbx_seq_one_letter_code
_entity_poly.pdbx_strand_id
1 'polypeptide(L)'
;MSKLKMLVLSLHNYHDTHGNFPPAFTADSQGQPLHSWRTLILPYLEEMPLYSKLNFDEPWNSSANARWLNDQELHIYRSPQRPESSIADETHYFSIVDDETLLRPGGGVSFRDIADGSSNTIALIEAAGRGVRWHEPRDLSMDEAIDLLVGESDETHEWVEPGFFISTHYRGDGLYPRNVAFADGRVRSIGYVPTRELARAALTRAGGEEIPAEIDSGEYNRTKTVVGYTVHWRRVLSTTLFVGLAVGPFLRRRNPLEATGVEEVNHEDTKQLVSRSTSHS
;
A
#
# COMPACT_ATOMS: atom_id res chain seq x y z
N MET A 1 -2.63 -0.48 16.51
CA MET A 1 -1.75 0.70 16.39
C MET A 1 -0.84 0.47 15.18
N SER A 2 -0.68 1.44 14.27
CA SER A 2 0.20 1.27 13.09
C SER A 2 1.67 1.14 13.54
N LYS A 3 2.45 0.25 12.93
CA LYS A 3 3.87 0.01 13.27
C LYS A 3 4.72 1.28 13.05
N LEU A 4 4.46 2.03 11.98
CA LEU A 4 5.06 3.34 11.74
C LEU A 4 4.85 4.31 12.92
N LYS A 5 3.68 4.25 13.56
CA LYS A 5 3.38 5.12 14.70
C LYS A 5 4.23 4.75 15.92
N MET A 6 4.48 3.47 16.15
CA MET A 6 5.41 3.01 17.19
C MET A 6 6.87 3.36 16.86
N LEU A 7 7.26 3.26 15.58
CA LEU A 7 8.61 3.63 15.15
C LEU A 7 8.88 5.12 15.35
N VAL A 8 7.98 6.01 14.92
CA VAL A 8 8.17 7.45 15.14
C VAL A 8 8.07 7.83 16.61
N LEU A 9 7.20 7.19 17.39
CA LEU A 9 7.19 7.37 18.85
C LEU A 9 8.54 6.97 19.47
N SER A 10 9.17 5.91 18.96
CA SER A 10 10.50 5.48 19.43
C SER A 10 11.60 6.47 19.01
N LEU A 11 11.47 7.10 17.83
CA LEU A 11 12.34 8.22 17.43
C LEU A 11 12.18 9.42 18.36
N HIS A 12 10.95 9.74 18.79
CA HIS A 12 10.69 10.80 19.77
C HIS A 12 11.30 10.47 21.13
N ASN A 13 11.13 9.24 21.63
CA ASN A 13 11.73 8.80 22.88
C ASN A 13 13.27 8.83 22.84
N TYR A 14 13.87 8.47 21.69
CA TYR A 14 15.29 8.62 21.46
C TYR A 14 15.70 10.10 21.55
N HIS A 15 14.97 10.98 20.86
CA HIS A 15 15.20 12.43 20.88
C HIS A 15 15.09 13.00 22.29
N ASP A 16 14.07 12.64 23.07
CA ASP A 16 13.88 13.13 24.44
C ASP A 16 15.04 12.76 25.36
N THR A 17 15.67 11.60 25.10
CA THR A 17 16.80 11.11 25.88
C THR A 17 18.14 11.72 25.42
N HIS A 18 18.32 11.94 24.11
CA HIS A 18 19.61 12.34 23.51
C HIS A 18 19.67 13.81 23.05
N GLY A 19 18.56 14.53 23.13
CA GLY A 19 18.39 15.91 22.63
C GLY A 19 18.32 16.04 21.11
N ASN A 20 18.50 14.94 20.37
CA ASN A 20 18.51 14.89 18.91
C ASN A 20 17.92 13.56 18.43
N PHE A 21 17.33 13.56 17.23
CA PHE A 21 16.97 12.34 16.52
C PHE A 21 18.22 11.47 16.27
N PRO A 22 18.05 10.14 16.17
CA PRO A 22 19.17 9.27 15.84
C PRO A 22 19.73 9.63 14.45
N PRO A 23 21.04 9.43 14.23
CA PRO A 23 21.58 9.46 12.86
C PRO A 23 20.96 8.34 12.03
N ALA A 24 20.93 8.47 10.69
CA ALA A 24 20.55 7.34 9.80
C ALA A 24 21.35 6.07 10.13
N PHE A 25 22.64 6.25 10.39
CA PHE A 25 23.53 5.22 10.90
C PHE A 25 24.67 5.83 11.71
N THR A 26 25.21 5.08 12.67
CA THR A 26 26.52 5.39 13.25
C THR A 26 27.63 4.99 12.28
N ALA A 27 28.77 5.67 12.34
CA ALA A 27 29.92 5.37 11.51
C ALA A 27 31.20 5.33 12.34
N ASP A 28 32.20 4.59 11.86
CA ASP A 28 33.53 4.59 12.47
C ASP A 28 34.34 5.86 12.10
N SER A 29 35.60 5.93 12.55
CA SER A 29 36.49 7.06 12.26
C SER A 29 36.84 7.23 10.78
N GLN A 30 36.60 6.22 9.95
CA GLN A 30 36.79 6.24 8.50
C GLN A 30 35.47 6.52 7.75
N GLY A 31 34.36 6.74 8.46
CA GLY A 31 33.05 6.99 7.89
C GLY A 31 32.32 5.73 7.43
N GLN A 32 32.80 4.53 7.76
CA GLN A 32 32.12 3.29 7.41
C GLN A 32 30.88 3.09 8.30
N PRO A 33 29.69 2.86 7.72
CA PRO A 33 28.48 2.60 8.51
C PRO A 33 28.62 1.38 9.44
N LEU A 34 28.28 1.57 10.72
CA LEU A 34 28.32 0.57 11.79
C LEU A 34 26.93 0.07 12.14
N HIS A 35 26.00 0.94 12.59
CA HIS A 35 24.66 0.52 13.05
C HIS A 35 23.55 1.41 12.52
N SER A 36 22.42 0.81 12.11
CA SER A 36 21.22 1.52 11.67
C SER A 36 20.53 2.28 12.81
N TRP A 37 19.83 3.37 12.49
CA TRP A 37 18.87 4.03 13.39
C TRP A 37 17.88 3.03 14.01
N ARG A 38 17.50 1.98 13.29
CA ARG A 38 16.63 0.88 13.76
C ARG A 38 17.25 0.15 14.95
N THR A 39 18.55 -0.08 14.94
CA THR A 39 19.26 -0.68 16.08
C THR A 39 19.33 0.28 17.27
N LEU A 40 19.52 1.59 17.00
CA LEU A 40 19.63 2.61 18.05
C LEU A 40 18.33 2.81 18.84
N ILE A 41 17.17 2.53 18.23
CA ILE A 41 15.87 2.71 18.90
C ILE A 41 15.34 1.47 19.62
N LEU A 42 16.04 0.32 19.56
CA LEU A 42 15.61 -0.92 20.22
C LEU A 42 15.23 -0.76 21.70
N PRO A 43 15.95 0.04 22.53
CA PRO A 43 15.56 0.24 23.93
C PRO A 43 14.16 0.83 24.11
N TYR A 44 13.68 1.61 23.14
CA TYR A 44 12.36 2.24 23.15
C TYR A 44 11.26 1.36 22.50
N LEU A 45 11.65 0.20 21.98
CA LEU A 45 10.79 -0.83 21.41
C LEU A 45 10.69 -2.05 22.33
N GLU A 46 11.06 -1.93 23.60
CA GLU A 46 11.12 -3.02 24.58
C GLU A 46 12.19 -4.10 24.25
N GLU A 47 13.11 -3.80 23.33
CA GLU A 47 14.17 -4.71 22.86
C GLU A 47 15.53 -4.46 23.54
N MET A 48 15.51 -3.94 24.78
CA MET A 48 16.73 -3.75 25.60
C MET A 48 17.53 -5.06 25.81
N PRO A 49 16.90 -6.25 25.99
CA PRO A 49 17.64 -7.50 26.10
C PRO A 49 18.44 -7.87 24.84
N LEU A 50 17.98 -7.49 23.65
CA LEU A 50 18.73 -7.65 22.40
C LEU A 50 19.81 -6.57 22.30
N TYR A 51 19.44 -5.31 22.53
CA TYR A 51 20.35 -4.16 22.45
C TYR A 51 21.61 -4.34 23.32
N SER A 52 21.45 -4.82 24.56
CA SER A 52 22.55 -5.04 25.51
C SER A 52 23.55 -6.13 25.11
N LYS A 53 23.22 -6.96 24.11
CA LYS A 53 24.10 -8.03 23.60
C LYS A 53 24.97 -7.59 22.42
N LEU A 54 24.66 -6.44 21.82
CA LEU A 54 25.36 -5.93 20.65
C LEU A 54 26.65 -5.21 21.06
N ASN A 55 27.72 -5.43 20.30
CA ASN A 55 28.96 -4.67 20.41
C ASN A 55 28.90 -3.48 19.44
N PHE A 56 28.76 -2.26 20.00
CA PHE A 56 28.66 -1.03 19.21
C PHE A 56 30.00 -0.50 18.68
N ASP A 57 31.11 -1.08 19.13
CA ASP A 57 32.46 -0.77 18.62
C ASP A 57 32.82 -1.61 17.38
N GLU A 58 31.94 -2.56 17.00
CA GLU A 58 32.11 -3.43 15.83
C GLU A 58 30.97 -3.23 14.81
N PRO A 59 31.23 -3.44 13.51
CA PRO A 59 30.16 -3.38 12.50
C PRO A 59 28.98 -4.29 12.80
N TRP A 60 27.77 -3.90 12.37
CA TRP A 60 26.54 -4.69 12.54
C TRP A 60 26.65 -6.14 12.03
N ASN A 61 27.46 -6.38 11.00
CA ASN A 61 27.67 -7.69 10.38
C ASN A 61 28.92 -8.41 10.89
N SER A 62 29.58 -7.90 11.95
CA SER A 62 30.70 -8.61 12.57
C SER A 62 30.24 -9.96 13.13
N SER A 63 31.17 -10.91 13.27
CA SER A 63 30.83 -12.20 13.90
C SER A 63 30.26 -12.06 15.32
N ALA A 64 30.64 -11.00 16.04
CA ALA A 64 30.14 -10.73 17.39
C ALA A 64 28.67 -10.30 17.41
N ASN A 65 28.24 -9.53 16.40
CA ASN A 65 26.87 -9.01 16.27
C ASN A 65 25.97 -9.95 15.47
N ALA A 66 26.46 -10.52 14.37
CA ALA A 66 25.71 -11.37 13.45
C ALA A 66 25.05 -12.59 14.14
N ARG A 67 25.73 -13.19 15.13
CA ARG A 67 25.18 -14.30 15.94
C ARG A 67 23.91 -13.96 16.72
N TRP A 68 23.69 -12.67 16.99
CA TRP A 68 22.51 -12.18 17.69
C TRP A 68 21.46 -11.60 16.74
N LEU A 69 21.80 -11.32 15.48
CA LEU A 69 20.95 -10.57 14.56
C LEU A 69 20.38 -11.41 13.41
N ASN A 70 21.18 -12.33 12.83
CA ASN A 70 20.83 -13.01 11.58
C ASN A 70 19.55 -13.86 11.66
N ASP A 71 19.19 -14.33 12.86
CA ASP A 71 18.00 -15.14 13.13
C ASP A 71 16.90 -14.38 13.89
N GLN A 72 17.03 -13.06 14.05
CA GLN A 72 16.05 -12.23 14.77
C GLN A 72 15.07 -11.58 13.80
N GLU A 73 13.82 -12.03 13.88
CA GLU A 73 12.70 -11.40 13.18
C GLU A 73 12.00 -10.40 14.09
N LEU A 74 12.31 -9.12 13.94
CA LEU A 74 11.59 -8.05 14.63
C LEU A 74 10.39 -7.60 13.80
N HIS A 75 9.21 -8.14 14.12
CA HIS A 75 7.97 -7.86 13.39
C HIS A 75 7.60 -6.38 13.33
N ILE A 76 8.11 -5.54 14.24
CA ILE A 76 7.88 -4.09 14.24
C ILE A 76 8.40 -3.41 12.97
N TYR A 77 9.46 -3.93 12.35
CA TYR A 77 10.04 -3.38 11.12
C TYR A 77 9.35 -3.87 9.84
N ARG A 78 8.33 -4.71 9.97
CA ARG A 78 7.69 -5.36 8.83
C ARG A 78 6.32 -4.77 8.52
N SER A 79 6.01 -4.51 7.25
CA SER A 79 4.63 -4.14 6.88
C SER A 79 3.65 -5.32 7.10
N PRO A 80 2.41 -5.06 7.59
CA PRO A 80 1.34 -6.06 7.61
C PRO A 80 0.94 -6.54 6.21
N GLN A 81 1.13 -5.73 5.16
CA GLN A 81 0.70 -6.00 3.79
C GLN A 81 1.85 -6.51 2.90
N ARG A 82 2.79 -7.26 3.48
CA ARG A 82 4.00 -7.75 2.79
C ARG A 82 3.69 -8.46 1.47
N PRO A 83 4.54 -8.30 0.44
CA PRO A 83 4.64 -9.29 -0.63
C PRO A 83 5.12 -10.64 -0.07
N GLU A 84 4.60 -11.75 -0.59
CA GLU A 84 5.03 -13.10 -0.17
C GLU A 84 6.52 -13.37 -0.48
N SER A 85 7.11 -12.62 -1.41
CA SER A 85 8.51 -12.73 -1.84
C SER A 85 9.54 -12.11 -0.89
N SER A 86 9.11 -11.37 0.14
CA SER A 86 10.03 -10.72 1.10
C SER A 86 10.82 -11.72 1.94
N ILE A 87 12.12 -11.44 2.15
CA ILE A 87 12.96 -12.24 3.05
C ILE A 87 12.47 -12.12 4.50
N ALA A 88 12.83 -13.09 5.34
CA ALA A 88 12.28 -13.25 6.69
C ALA A 88 12.42 -12.00 7.57
N ASP A 89 13.61 -11.39 7.55
CA ASP A 89 14.03 -10.26 8.38
C ASP A 89 14.11 -8.93 7.61
N GLU A 90 13.41 -8.82 6.48
CA GLU A 90 13.34 -7.60 5.68
C GLU A 90 12.62 -6.46 6.43
N THR A 91 13.24 -5.27 6.46
CA THR A 91 12.53 -4.05 6.86
C THR A 91 11.69 -3.50 5.72
N HIS A 92 10.54 -2.93 6.07
CA HIS A 92 9.65 -2.25 5.13
C HIS A 92 9.53 -0.76 5.45
N TYR A 93 10.26 -0.28 6.45
CA TYR A 93 10.20 1.11 6.89
C TYR A 93 11.59 1.70 6.83
N PHE A 94 11.70 2.78 6.06
CA PHE A 94 12.97 3.37 5.69
C PHE A 94 12.99 4.86 6.06
N SER A 95 14.15 5.32 6.52
CA SER A 95 14.47 6.73 6.56
C SER A 95 15.03 7.19 5.20
N ILE A 96 15.30 8.49 5.08
CA ILE A 96 15.96 9.08 3.91
C ILE A 96 17.34 9.56 4.33
N VAL A 97 18.38 9.04 3.66
CA VAL A 97 19.78 9.33 3.93
C VAL A 97 20.22 10.52 3.08
N ASP A 98 20.21 11.71 3.67
CA ASP A 98 20.69 12.96 3.09
C ASP A 98 21.07 13.91 4.23
N ASP A 99 21.93 14.91 3.98
CA ASP A 99 22.26 15.92 4.99
C ASP A 99 21.10 16.86 5.31
N GLU A 100 20.11 16.92 4.43
CA GLU A 100 18.95 17.80 4.55
C GLU A 100 17.74 17.19 5.29
N THR A 101 17.75 15.88 5.53
CA THR A 101 16.62 15.12 6.09
C THR A 101 16.67 15.03 7.62
N LEU A 102 15.61 14.46 8.22
CA LEU A 102 15.51 14.29 9.67
C LEU A 102 16.61 13.37 10.24
N LEU A 103 16.77 12.18 9.66
CA LEU A 103 17.76 11.18 10.07
C LEU A 103 18.99 11.30 9.16
N ARG A 104 19.69 12.43 9.23
CA ARG A 104 20.87 12.64 8.40
C ARG A 104 22.06 11.75 8.84
N PRO A 105 23.03 11.49 7.94
CA PRO A 105 24.34 11.01 8.34
C PRO A 105 24.97 11.93 9.39
N GLY A 106 25.61 11.34 10.41
CA GLY A 106 26.21 12.09 11.53
C GLY A 106 25.21 12.59 12.59
N GLY A 107 23.90 12.56 12.32
CA GLY A 107 22.85 12.90 13.28
C GLY A 107 22.82 14.39 13.65
N GLY A 108 22.43 14.68 14.90
CA GLY A 108 22.45 16.04 15.44
C GLY A 108 21.30 16.94 14.99
N VAL A 109 20.19 16.35 14.52
CA VAL A 109 18.96 17.08 14.20
C VAL A 109 18.04 17.04 15.40
N SER A 110 17.63 18.21 15.89
CA SER A 110 16.62 18.37 16.93
C SER A 110 15.29 18.82 16.32
N PHE A 111 14.19 18.78 17.09
CA PHE A 111 12.92 19.35 16.64
C PHE A 111 13.02 20.83 16.24
N ARG A 112 13.95 21.60 16.82
CA ARG A 112 14.12 23.03 16.51
C ARG A 112 14.68 23.25 15.11
N ASP A 113 15.36 22.25 14.54
CA ASP A 113 16.00 22.33 13.24
C ASP A 113 15.01 22.02 12.09
N ILE A 114 13.76 21.67 12.40
CA ILE A 114 12.70 21.37 11.44
C ILE A 114 11.93 22.65 11.12
N ALA A 115 12.59 23.57 10.40
CA ALA A 115 12.08 24.91 10.10
C ALA A 115 10.81 24.89 9.22
N ASP A 116 10.64 23.88 8.36
CA ASP A 116 9.48 23.77 7.46
C ASP A 116 8.23 23.20 8.16
N GLY A 117 8.38 22.85 9.44
CA GLY A 117 7.33 22.31 10.30
C GLY A 117 7.35 20.78 10.34
N SER A 118 7.35 20.22 11.54
CA SER A 118 7.39 18.77 11.77
C SER A 118 6.20 18.00 11.19
N SER A 119 5.09 18.67 10.89
CA SER A 119 3.92 18.09 10.23
C SER A 119 4.04 18.01 8.71
N ASN A 120 5.03 18.69 8.12
CA ASN A 120 5.27 18.73 6.69
C ASN A 120 6.50 17.89 6.27
N THR A 121 7.39 17.60 7.23
CA THR A 121 8.58 16.77 7.00
C THR A 121 8.28 15.29 7.22
N ILE A 122 8.46 14.48 6.18
CA ILE A 122 8.39 13.02 6.19
C ILE A 122 9.66 12.48 6.87
N ALA A 123 9.48 11.67 7.91
CA ALA A 123 10.54 11.02 8.66
C ALA A 123 10.82 9.60 8.13
N LEU A 124 9.75 8.83 7.86
CA LEU A 124 9.83 7.44 7.44
C LEU A 124 8.87 7.15 6.29
N ILE A 125 9.30 6.30 5.36
CA ILE A 125 8.51 5.82 4.21
C ILE A 125 8.37 4.30 4.28
N GLU A 126 7.15 3.80 4.07
CA GLU A 126 6.92 2.39 3.80
C GLU A 126 7.31 2.03 2.36
N ALA A 127 8.21 1.06 2.21
CA ALA A 127 8.58 0.48 0.92
C ALA A 127 8.80 -1.04 1.08
N ALA A 128 8.52 -1.82 0.04
CA ALA A 128 8.71 -3.27 0.04
C ALA A 128 9.69 -3.68 -1.07
N GLY A 129 10.23 -4.91 -0.98
CA GLY A 129 11.06 -5.48 -2.05
C GLY A 129 12.44 -4.83 -2.21
N ARG A 130 12.98 -4.23 -1.14
CA ARG A 130 14.31 -3.60 -1.16
C ARG A 130 15.43 -4.57 -0.76
N GLY A 131 15.08 -5.72 -0.18
CA GLY A 131 16.05 -6.73 0.26
C GLY A 131 17.01 -6.19 1.32
N VAL A 132 16.53 -5.29 2.18
CA VAL A 132 17.29 -4.68 3.27
C VAL A 132 16.87 -5.34 4.58
N ARG A 133 17.84 -5.87 5.33
CA ARG A 133 17.58 -6.43 6.66
C ARG A 133 17.36 -5.33 7.68
N TRP A 134 16.52 -5.54 8.68
CA TRP A 134 16.18 -4.49 9.65
C TRP A 134 17.38 -3.97 10.47
N HIS A 135 18.47 -4.74 10.60
CA HIS A 135 19.68 -4.32 11.31
C HIS A 135 20.78 -3.76 10.39
N GLU A 136 20.58 -3.81 9.06
CA GLU A 136 21.52 -3.29 8.07
C GLU A 136 21.43 -1.75 8.00
N PRO A 137 22.55 -0.99 8.09
CA PRO A 137 22.60 0.47 8.01
C PRO A 137 22.50 0.97 6.57
N ARG A 138 21.48 0.50 5.84
CA ARG A 138 21.13 0.92 4.49
C ARG A 138 19.67 1.38 4.49
N ASP A 139 19.45 2.58 4.00
CA ASP A 139 18.13 3.23 3.89
C ASP A 139 18.02 3.91 2.52
N LEU A 140 16.92 4.61 2.24
CA LEU A 140 16.68 5.24 0.94
C LEU A 140 17.61 6.43 0.74
N SER A 141 18.24 6.54 -0.43
CA SER A 141 18.78 7.82 -0.88
C SER A 141 17.66 8.81 -1.18
N MET A 142 18.00 10.10 -1.25
CA MET A 142 17.05 11.15 -1.61
C MET A 142 16.36 10.89 -2.97
N ASP A 143 17.13 10.48 -3.99
CA ASP A 143 16.57 10.16 -5.31
C ASP A 143 15.63 8.95 -5.27
N GLU A 144 16.00 7.87 -4.57
CA GLU A 144 15.13 6.70 -4.41
C GLU A 144 13.84 7.04 -3.66
N ALA A 145 13.91 7.94 -2.68
CA ALA A 145 12.74 8.41 -1.94
C ALA A 145 11.84 9.28 -2.83
N ILE A 146 12.41 10.20 -3.61
CA ILE A 146 11.66 11.00 -4.59
C ILE A 146 11.00 10.09 -5.64
N ASP A 147 11.74 9.11 -6.16
CA ASP A 147 11.23 8.14 -7.13
C ASP A 147 10.09 7.31 -6.55
N LEU A 148 10.11 6.99 -5.25
CA LEU A 148 8.98 6.36 -4.58
C LEU A 148 7.76 7.29 -4.47
N LEU A 149 7.96 8.57 -4.18
CA LEU A 149 6.85 9.51 -3.96
C LEU A 149 6.19 9.96 -5.27
N VAL A 150 6.98 10.11 -6.33
CA VAL A 150 6.52 10.53 -7.67
C VAL A 150 6.22 9.33 -8.57
N GLY A 151 6.85 8.19 -8.33
CA GLY A 151 6.64 6.98 -9.11
C GLY A 151 5.33 6.27 -8.75
N GLU A 152 4.77 5.58 -9.74
CA GLU A 152 3.71 4.61 -9.53
C GLU A 152 4.16 3.58 -8.46
N SER A 153 3.30 3.25 -7.48
CA SER A 153 3.49 2.09 -6.58
C SER A 153 3.98 0.85 -7.34
N ASP A 154 5.10 0.26 -6.90
CA ASP A 154 5.73 -0.90 -7.53
C ASP A 154 4.70 -2.01 -7.85
N GLU A 155 4.90 -2.66 -8.99
CA GLU A 155 4.05 -3.65 -9.67
C GLU A 155 3.60 -4.87 -8.81
N THR A 156 4.02 -4.94 -7.56
CA THR A 156 3.90 -6.10 -6.66
C THR A 156 2.59 -6.15 -5.86
N HIS A 157 1.70 -5.15 -5.98
CA HIS A 157 0.41 -5.14 -5.29
C HIS A 157 -0.75 -5.46 -6.25
N GLU A 158 -1.08 -6.75 -6.34
CA GLU A 158 -2.34 -7.23 -6.94
C GLU A 158 -3.43 -7.22 -5.86
N TRP A 159 -4.58 -6.59 -6.13
CA TRP A 159 -5.75 -6.69 -5.26
C TRP A 159 -6.93 -7.31 -6.00
N VAL A 160 -7.77 -8.01 -5.24
CA VAL A 160 -8.88 -8.79 -5.78
C VAL A 160 -10.20 -8.20 -5.30
N GLU A 161 -11.06 -7.79 -6.21
CA GLU A 161 -12.45 -7.49 -5.89
C GLU A 161 -13.26 -8.80 -5.95
N PRO A 162 -13.76 -9.32 -4.81
CA PRO A 162 -14.42 -10.61 -4.78
C PRO A 162 -15.85 -10.48 -5.29
N GLY A 163 -16.16 -11.10 -6.44
CA GLY A 163 -17.53 -11.27 -6.91
C GLY A 163 -18.07 -12.68 -6.64
N PHE A 164 -19.38 -12.83 -6.84
CA PHE A 164 -20.05 -14.12 -6.61
C PHE A 164 -19.59 -15.18 -7.61
N PHE A 165 -19.61 -14.90 -8.91
CA PHE A 165 -19.17 -15.82 -9.98
C PHE A 165 -17.75 -15.54 -10.48
N ILE A 166 -17.33 -14.28 -10.48
CA ILE A 166 -16.05 -13.83 -11.00
C ILE A 166 -15.42 -12.91 -9.96
N SER A 167 -14.15 -13.15 -9.64
CA SER A 167 -13.31 -12.17 -8.95
C SER A 167 -12.48 -11.42 -9.98
N THR A 168 -12.43 -10.09 -9.88
CA THR A 168 -11.60 -9.25 -10.75
C THR A 168 -10.26 -9.00 -10.06
N HIS A 169 -9.17 -9.22 -10.79
CA HIS A 169 -7.81 -8.94 -10.36
C HIS A 169 -7.36 -7.62 -10.93
N TYR A 170 -6.93 -6.74 -10.05
CA TYR A 170 -6.38 -5.46 -10.37
C TYR A 170 -4.90 -5.50 -10.04
N ARG A 171 -4.04 -5.08 -10.97
CA ARG A 171 -2.66 -4.74 -10.66
C ARG A 171 -2.63 -3.23 -10.55
N GLY A 172 -2.20 -2.71 -9.42
CA GLY A 172 -2.02 -1.27 -9.29
C GLY A 172 -1.05 -0.77 -10.34
N ASP A 173 -1.53 0.03 -11.29
CA ASP A 173 -0.75 1.02 -12.03
C ASP A 173 -0.38 2.19 -11.11
N GLY A 174 0.13 1.88 -9.93
CA GLY A 174 0.64 2.88 -9.01
C GLY A 174 -0.28 3.35 -7.87
N LEU A 175 -1.40 2.67 -7.65
CA LEU A 175 -2.50 3.11 -6.78
C LEU A 175 -2.39 2.81 -5.31
N TYR A 176 -1.39 2.06 -4.85
CA TYR A 176 -1.32 1.83 -3.42
C TYR A 176 -0.72 3.07 -2.75
N PRO A 177 -1.52 3.80 -1.95
CA PRO A 177 -0.96 4.90 -1.20
C PRO A 177 0.08 4.32 -0.24
N ARG A 178 1.24 4.96 -0.18
CA ARG A 178 2.33 4.52 0.69
C ARG A 178 2.09 5.12 2.05
N ASN A 179 2.25 4.32 3.11
CA ASN A 179 2.20 4.89 4.44
C ASN A 179 3.51 5.60 4.71
N VAL A 180 3.40 6.87 5.11
CA VAL A 180 4.52 7.65 5.58
C VAL A 180 4.25 8.10 7.00
N ALA A 181 5.33 8.32 7.75
CA ALA A 181 5.27 8.95 9.04
C ALA A 181 5.99 10.28 9.00
N PHE A 182 5.35 11.32 9.52
CA PHE A 182 5.86 12.67 9.62
C PHE A 182 6.67 12.84 10.92
N ALA A 183 7.54 13.83 10.96
CA ALA A 183 8.39 14.11 12.11
C ALA A 183 7.59 14.43 13.38
N ASP A 184 6.34 14.88 13.27
CA ASP A 184 5.41 15.10 14.39
C ASP A 184 4.72 13.83 14.92
N GLY A 185 4.97 12.66 14.32
CA GLY A 185 4.33 11.39 14.70
C GLY A 185 3.00 11.09 14.03
N ARG A 186 2.51 11.98 13.14
CA ARG A 186 1.37 11.66 12.28
C ARG A 186 1.78 10.59 11.28
N VAL A 187 0.88 9.65 11.04
CA VAL A 187 1.02 8.61 10.01
C VAL A 187 -0.17 8.72 9.10
N ARG A 188 0.07 8.81 7.79
CA ARG A 188 -0.98 8.77 6.78
C ARG A 188 -0.50 8.02 5.56
N SER A 189 -1.48 7.53 4.81
CA SER A 189 -1.26 7.09 3.44
C SER A 189 -1.15 8.32 2.54
N ILE A 190 -0.17 8.33 1.65
CA ILE A 190 -0.02 9.35 0.61
C ILE A 190 -0.07 8.69 -0.76
N GLY A 191 -0.84 9.28 -1.66
CA GLY A 191 -0.88 8.91 -3.06
C GLY A 191 0.30 9.46 -3.86
N TYR A 192 0.05 9.75 -5.12
CA TYR A 192 1.02 10.29 -6.06
C TYR A 192 1.37 11.75 -5.77
N VAL A 193 2.67 12.04 -5.58
CA VAL A 193 3.17 13.41 -5.48
C VAL A 193 3.45 13.95 -6.88
N PRO A 194 2.85 15.09 -7.29
CA PRO A 194 2.84 15.54 -8.68
C PRO A 194 4.19 15.96 -9.24
N THR A 195 5.13 16.37 -8.40
CA THR A 195 6.43 16.86 -8.85
C THR A 195 7.56 16.36 -7.95
N ARG A 196 8.75 16.20 -8.54
CA ARG A 196 9.97 15.83 -7.79
C ARG A 196 10.35 16.89 -6.79
N GLU A 197 10.12 18.16 -7.12
CA GLU A 197 10.39 19.31 -6.26
C GLU A 197 9.51 19.25 -5.00
N LEU A 198 8.22 18.94 -5.16
CA LEU A 198 7.32 18.80 -4.01
C LEU A 198 7.65 17.57 -3.17
N ALA A 199 8.03 16.46 -3.81
CA ALA A 199 8.52 15.27 -3.11
C ALA A 199 9.77 15.59 -2.29
N ARG A 200 10.76 16.29 -2.88
CA ARG A 200 11.96 16.74 -2.16
C ARG A 200 11.62 17.64 -0.99
N ALA A 201 10.77 18.64 -1.18
CA ALA A 201 10.37 19.59 -0.13
C ALA A 201 9.80 18.88 1.10
N ALA A 202 9.00 17.82 0.91
CA ALA A 202 8.48 17.05 2.03
C ALA A 202 9.50 16.11 2.68
N LEU A 203 10.64 15.83 2.04
CA LEU A 203 11.71 15.01 2.59
C LEU A 203 12.76 15.84 3.34
N THR A 204 12.84 17.14 3.08
CA THR A 204 13.76 18.08 3.73
C THR A 204 13.13 18.66 5.01
N ARG A 205 13.99 19.03 5.96
CA ARG A 205 13.57 19.62 7.25
C ARG A 205 13.52 21.16 7.23
N ALA A 206 14.24 21.79 6.30
CA ALA A 206 14.52 23.23 6.27
C ALA A 206 14.87 23.74 4.85
N GLY A 207 14.16 23.27 3.83
CA GLY A 207 14.27 23.76 2.44
C GLY A 207 13.55 25.10 2.21
N GLY A 208 12.53 25.41 3.01
CA GLY A 208 11.80 26.69 2.96
C GLY A 208 10.72 26.78 1.89
N GLU A 209 10.42 25.69 1.17
CA GLU A 209 9.37 25.64 0.17
C GLU A 209 7.97 25.56 0.81
N GLU A 210 6.98 26.16 0.14
CA GLU A 210 5.58 26.02 0.55
C GLU A 210 5.03 24.65 0.13
N ILE A 211 4.62 23.84 1.10
CA ILE A 211 4.02 22.51 0.87
C ILE A 211 2.50 22.62 0.97
N PRO A 212 1.74 22.32 -0.10
CA PRO A 212 0.29 22.28 -0.05
C PRO A 212 -0.24 21.28 0.98
N ALA A 213 -1.40 21.56 1.56
CA ALA A 213 -2.05 20.66 2.52
C ALA A 213 -2.31 19.25 1.93
N GLU A 214 -2.66 19.19 0.65
CA GLU A 214 -2.80 17.96 -0.13
C GLU A 214 -1.57 17.78 -1.02
N ILE A 215 -0.51 17.20 -0.47
CA ILE A 215 0.73 16.93 -1.21
C ILE A 215 0.53 15.89 -2.34
N ASP A 216 -0.50 15.07 -2.22
CA ASP A 216 -0.76 13.89 -3.03
C ASP A 216 -1.98 14.07 -3.97
N SER A 217 -2.21 15.30 -4.43
CA SER A 217 -3.37 15.70 -5.24
C SER A 217 -3.27 15.30 -6.73
N GLY A 218 -2.43 14.33 -7.10
CA GLY A 218 -2.30 13.90 -8.48
C GLY A 218 -3.58 13.31 -9.07
N GLU A 219 -3.97 13.74 -10.27
CA GLU A 219 -5.10 13.14 -10.98
C GLU A 219 -4.75 11.75 -11.51
N TYR A 220 -5.64 10.79 -11.25
CA TYR A 220 -5.42 9.37 -11.49
C TYR A 220 -6.20 8.83 -12.70
N ASN A 221 -5.57 7.98 -13.52
CA ASN A 221 -6.22 7.34 -14.65
C ASN A 221 -6.66 5.89 -14.38
N ARG A 222 -7.92 5.72 -13.92
CA ARG A 222 -8.59 4.43 -13.62
C ARG A 222 -8.65 3.39 -14.74
N THR A 223 -8.25 3.71 -15.96
CA THR A 223 -8.52 2.87 -17.13
C THR A 223 -7.46 1.84 -17.46
N LYS A 224 -6.36 1.72 -16.68
CA LYS A 224 -5.22 0.82 -16.98
C LYS A 224 -5.02 -0.39 -16.04
N THR A 225 -5.91 -0.63 -15.08
CA THR A 225 -5.60 -1.41 -13.86
C THR A 225 -6.09 -2.87 -13.83
N VAL A 226 -6.92 -3.33 -14.77
CA VAL A 226 -7.45 -4.71 -14.73
C VAL A 226 -6.46 -5.68 -15.39
N VAL A 227 -5.97 -6.65 -14.61
CA VAL A 227 -4.95 -7.61 -15.07
C VAL A 227 -5.52 -9.01 -15.28
N GLY A 228 -6.65 -9.34 -14.66
CA GLY A 228 -7.28 -10.62 -14.92
C GLY A 228 -8.60 -10.84 -14.21
N TYR A 229 -9.14 -12.04 -14.42
CA TYR A 229 -10.37 -12.49 -13.79
C TYR A 229 -10.21 -13.95 -13.34
N THR A 230 -10.70 -14.28 -12.15
CA THR A 230 -10.86 -15.68 -11.72
C THR A 230 -12.33 -16.04 -11.73
N VAL A 231 -12.68 -17.08 -12.50
CA VAL A 231 -14.03 -17.62 -12.53
C VAL A 231 -14.20 -18.69 -11.44
N HIS A 232 -15.18 -18.51 -10.57
CA HIS A 232 -15.53 -19.44 -9.50
C HIS A 232 -16.42 -20.57 -10.04
N TRP A 233 -15.85 -21.48 -10.82
CA TRP A 233 -16.59 -22.55 -11.52
C TRP A 233 -17.47 -23.39 -10.60
N ARG A 234 -17.04 -23.65 -9.36
CA ARG A 234 -17.86 -24.36 -8.38
C ARG A 234 -19.18 -23.63 -8.08
N ARG A 235 -19.14 -22.30 -7.94
CA ARG A 235 -20.33 -21.46 -7.69
C ARG A 235 -21.20 -21.32 -8.94
N VAL A 236 -20.57 -21.24 -10.11
CA VAL A 236 -21.26 -21.25 -11.41
C VAL A 236 -22.05 -22.54 -11.56
N LEU A 237 -21.39 -23.69 -11.46
CA LEU A 237 -22.01 -25.01 -11.63
C LEU A 237 -23.10 -25.28 -10.59
N SER A 238 -22.87 -24.92 -9.32
CA SER A 238 -23.89 -25.09 -8.27
C SER A 238 -25.12 -24.24 -8.52
N THR A 239 -24.95 -23.00 -8.98
CA THR A 239 -26.09 -22.10 -9.26
C THR A 239 -26.84 -22.55 -10.51
N THR A 240 -26.14 -22.98 -11.56
CA THR A 240 -26.76 -23.55 -12.77
C THR A 240 -27.57 -24.81 -12.43
N LEU A 241 -27.02 -25.71 -11.61
CA LEU A 241 -27.74 -26.89 -11.15
C LEU A 241 -28.97 -26.50 -10.33
N PHE A 242 -28.83 -25.55 -9.39
CA PHE A 242 -29.95 -25.07 -8.57
C PHE A 242 -31.07 -24.47 -9.43
N VAL A 243 -30.74 -23.58 -10.36
CA VAL A 243 -31.71 -22.99 -11.29
C VAL A 243 -32.35 -24.07 -12.17
N GLY A 244 -31.56 -25.03 -12.67
CA GLY A 244 -32.05 -26.17 -13.43
C GLY A 244 -33.06 -27.02 -12.64
N LEU A 245 -32.79 -27.30 -11.36
CA LEU A 245 -33.71 -28.03 -10.49
C LEU A 245 -34.95 -27.21 -10.10
N ALA A 246 -34.79 -25.90 -9.90
CA ALA A 246 -35.88 -25.02 -9.50
C ALA A 246 -36.84 -24.69 -10.67
N VAL A 247 -36.31 -24.43 -11.86
CA VAL A 247 -37.07 -24.01 -13.05
C VAL A 247 -37.42 -25.18 -13.97
N GLY A 248 -36.59 -26.23 -14.01
CA GLY A 248 -36.80 -27.41 -14.85
C GLY A 248 -38.19 -28.04 -14.73
N PRO A 249 -38.76 -28.20 -13.52
CA PRO A 249 -40.13 -28.70 -13.35
C PRO A 249 -41.21 -27.81 -13.99
N PHE A 250 -41.00 -26.49 -14.02
CA PHE A 250 -41.95 -25.53 -14.60
C PHE A 250 -41.88 -25.49 -16.12
N LEU A 251 -40.69 -25.65 -16.70
CA LEU A 251 -40.51 -25.73 -18.16
C LEU A 251 -41.08 -27.05 -18.72
N ARG A 252 -40.96 -28.16 -17.97
CA ARG A 252 -41.48 -29.47 -18.38
C ARG A 252 -43.01 -29.54 -18.37
N ARG A 253 -43.70 -28.70 -17.61
CA ARG A 253 -45.17 -28.63 -17.55
C ARG A 253 -45.81 -27.84 -18.70
N ARG A 254 -45.04 -27.11 -19.51
CA ARG A 254 -45.56 -26.23 -20.58
C ARG A 254 -45.73 -26.88 -21.96
N ASN A 255 -45.49 -28.19 -22.12
CA ASN A 255 -45.86 -28.92 -23.33
C ASN A 255 -47.10 -29.80 -23.11
N PRO A 256 -48.31 -29.27 -23.35
CA PRO A 256 -49.42 -30.10 -23.83
C PRO A 256 -50.21 -29.40 -24.96
N LEU A 257 -49.89 -29.74 -26.21
CA LEU A 257 -50.74 -29.60 -27.40
C LEU A 257 -50.34 -30.82 -28.26
N GLU A 258 -51.20 -31.79 -28.55
CA GLU A 258 -52.35 -31.69 -29.45
C GLU A 258 -53.41 -32.75 -29.10
N ALA A 259 -54.67 -32.34 -29.02
CA ALA A 259 -55.86 -33.02 -29.56
C ALA A 259 -57.13 -32.41 -28.93
N THR A 260 -57.39 -31.14 -29.20
CA THR A 260 -58.73 -30.56 -29.04
C THR A 260 -59.43 -30.62 -30.39
N GLY A 261 -60.46 -31.46 -30.49
CA GLY A 261 -61.43 -31.41 -31.58
C GLY A 261 -62.17 -30.08 -31.55
N VAL A 262 -62.39 -29.50 -32.73
CA VAL A 262 -63.31 -28.38 -32.94
C VAL A 262 -64.18 -28.73 -34.13
N GLU A 263 -65.47 -28.79 -33.84
CA GLU A 263 -66.59 -29.01 -34.76
C GLU A 263 -66.84 -27.75 -35.60
N GLU A 264 -67.16 -27.94 -36.88
CA GLU A 264 -67.42 -26.92 -37.90
C GLU A 264 -68.60 -25.98 -37.58
N VAL A 265 -68.49 -24.71 -37.97
CA VAL A 265 -69.61 -23.96 -38.58
C VAL A 265 -69.08 -22.99 -39.65
N ASN A 266 -69.45 -23.23 -40.90
CA ASN A 266 -69.29 -22.30 -42.03
C ASN A 266 -70.41 -21.26 -42.04
N HIS A 267 -70.09 -20.02 -42.42
CA HIS A 267 -70.99 -19.22 -43.27
C HIS A 267 -70.20 -18.11 -43.98
N GLU A 268 -70.07 -18.27 -45.30
CA GLU A 268 -69.91 -17.17 -46.25
C GLU A 268 -71.12 -16.23 -46.09
N ASP A 269 -70.89 -14.91 -46.05
CA ASP A 269 -71.38 -14.03 -47.12
C ASP A 269 -70.92 -12.56 -47.04
N THR A 270 -70.73 -12.00 -48.24
CA THR A 270 -70.86 -10.58 -48.65
C THR A 270 -69.87 -9.49 -48.18
N LYS A 271 -68.81 -9.31 -49.01
CA LYS A 271 -68.50 -8.14 -49.85
C LYS A 271 -68.94 -6.70 -49.45
N GLN A 272 -67.95 -5.81 -49.62
CA GLN A 272 -68.03 -4.39 -50.07
C GLN A 272 -68.56 -3.37 -49.06
N LEU A 273 -68.10 -2.12 -48.94
CA LEU A 273 -67.10 -1.26 -49.59
C LEU A 273 -67.06 0.03 -48.71
N VAL A 274 -65.89 0.67 -48.64
CA VAL A 274 -65.72 2.15 -48.80
C VAL A 274 -66.24 3.08 -47.69
N SER A 275 -65.26 3.52 -46.89
CA SER A 275 -64.77 4.92 -46.83
C SER A 275 -65.27 5.87 -45.75
N ARG A 276 -64.29 6.76 -45.42
CA ARG A 276 -64.42 8.14 -44.94
C ARG A 276 -65.00 8.29 -43.52
N SER A 277 -64.54 9.20 -42.68
CA SER A 277 -63.51 10.24 -42.74
C SER A 277 -63.50 10.91 -41.36
N THR A 278 -62.46 11.72 -41.08
CA THR A 278 -62.50 13.01 -40.33
C THR A 278 -62.96 12.98 -38.85
N SER A 279 -62.06 13.22 -37.89
CA SER A 279 -61.49 14.51 -37.42
C SER A 279 -62.40 15.28 -36.44
N HIS A 280 -61.76 16.15 -35.64
CA HIS A 280 -62.27 17.06 -34.58
C HIS A 280 -62.38 16.40 -33.20
N SER A 281 -61.82 16.93 -32.11
CA SER A 281 -60.99 18.10 -31.79
C SER A 281 -60.39 17.85 -30.40
#